data_AF-A0A0C3LS99-F1
#
_entry.id   AF-A0A0C3LS99-F1
#
_cell.length_a   1.000
_cell.length_b   1.000
_cell.length_c   1.000
_cell.angle_alpha   90.00
_cell.angle_beta   90.00
_cell.angle_gamma   90.00
#
_symmetry.space_group_name_H-M   'P 1'
#
loop_
_entity.id
_entity.type
_entity.pdbx_description
1 polymer ?
#
loop_
_entity_poly.entity_id
_entity_poly.type
_entity_poly.pdbx_seq_one_letter_code
_entity_poly.pdbx_strand_id
1 'polypeptide(L)'
;MCAAIGVDPLAGPRKGGWWAEMLGLGDWQYELGVQIVDICVSTRERNGGIIEMGELIRLLSKLRGVAEGGEGSITEEDVVRSIKTLAPLGSGYEVVQLESGKKMVRSVVKELDNDQAAALGIAQMLGGFIDVSALVDSQGWTPERAKTVLENMLIRDGLCWIDEQEEGGPSYWVPSVMQWQD
;
A
#
# COMPACT_ATOMS: atom_id res chain seq x y z
N MET A 1 -27.70 -19.86 -8.20
CA MET A 1 -27.46 -21.31 -8.37
C MET A 1 -26.19 -21.79 -7.69
N CYS A 2 -25.06 -21.06 -7.70
CA CYS A 2 -23.81 -21.48 -7.03
C CYS A 2 -23.90 -21.55 -5.48
N ALA A 3 -24.60 -20.60 -4.84
CA ALA A 3 -24.77 -20.59 -3.37
C ALA A 3 -25.61 -21.76 -2.82
N ALA A 4 -26.45 -22.41 -3.63
CA ALA A 4 -27.27 -23.54 -3.20
C ALA A 4 -26.50 -24.88 -3.18
N ILE A 5 -25.29 -24.91 -3.74
CA ILE A 5 -24.44 -26.10 -3.88
C ILE A 5 -23.20 -26.00 -2.97
N GLY A 6 -23.07 -24.92 -2.18
CA GLY A 6 -21.95 -24.73 -1.26
C GLY A 6 -20.61 -24.44 -1.95
N VAL A 7 -20.64 -23.94 -3.19
CA VAL A 7 -19.45 -23.58 -3.96
C VAL A 7 -19.38 -22.06 -4.07
N ASP A 8 -18.31 -21.48 -3.53
CA ASP A 8 -17.97 -20.07 -3.68
C ASP A 8 -17.28 -19.87 -5.05
N PRO A 9 -17.87 -19.12 -6.00
CA PRO A 9 -17.23 -18.83 -7.28
C PRO A 9 -15.97 -17.94 -7.16
N LEU A 10 -15.66 -17.39 -5.98
CA LEU A 10 -14.42 -16.66 -5.67
C LEU A 10 -13.38 -17.51 -4.92
N ALA A 11 -13.72 -18.75 -4.57
CA ALA A 11 -12.79 -19.73 -4.03
C ALA A 11 -12.38 -20.70 -5.15
N GLY A 12 -11.39 -20.31 -5.95
CA GLY A 12 -10.81 -21.21 -6.93
C GLY A 12 -10.34 -22.53 -6.29
N PRO A 13 -10.46 -23.69 -6.97
CA PRO A 13 -10.05 -24.97 -6.41
C PRO A 13 -8.53 -24.98 -6.15
N ARG A 14 -8.10 -25.50 -4.99
CA ARG A 14 -6.67 -25.73 -4.67
C ARG A 14 -5.95 -26.72 -5.62
N LYS A 15 -6.66 -27.29 -6.60
CA LYS A 15 -6.12 -28.18 -7.63
C LYS A 15 -6.46 -27.66 -9.04
N GLY A 16 -5.53 -26.84 -9.53
CA GLY A 16 -5.09 -26.63 -10.90
C GLY A 16 -6.09 -26.57 -12.05
N GLY A 17 -6.46 -25.35 -12.44
CA GLY A 17 -6.83 -25.00 -13.81
C GLY A 17 -5.62 -24.91 -14.74
N TRP A 18 -5.89 -24.68 -16.02
CA TRP A 18 -4.92 -24.51 -17.12
C TRP A 18 -3.72 -23.58 -16.83
N TRP A 19 -3.84 -22.62 -15.91
CA TRP A 19 -2.76 -21.72 -15.50
C TRP A 19 -1.76 -22.40 -14.56
N ALA A 20 -2.22 -23.32 -13.71
CA ALA A 20 -1.38 -24.02 -12.74
C ALA A 20 -0.39 -25.00 -13.41
N GLU A 21 -0.77 -25.61 -14.53
CA GLU A 21 0.12 -26.47 -15.32
C GLU A 21 1.18 -25.70 -16.11
N MET A 22 0.89 -24.44 -16.49
CA MET A 22 1.79 -23.64 -17.33
C MET A 22 2.90 -22.93 -16.54
N LEU A 23 2.67 -22.62 -15.25
CA LEU A 23 3.57 -21.75 -14.47
C LEU A 23 3.94 -22.28 -13.06
N GLY A 24 3.41 -23.43 -12.64
CA GLY A 24 3.79 -24.07 -11.37
C GLY A 24 3.30 -23.33 -10.11
N LEU A 25 2.30 -22.45 -10.24
CA LEU A 25 1.65 -21.70 -9.16
C LEU A 25 0.16 -22.01 -9.13
N GLY A 26 -0.45 -22.09 -7.95
CA GLY A 26 -1.90 -22.38 -7.82
C GLY A 26 -2.77 -21.19 -8.22
N ASP A 27 -3.96 -21.46 -8.77
CA ASP A 27 -4.94 -20.45 -9.24
C ASP A 27 -5.24 -19.37 -8.20
N TRP A 28 -5.27 -19.74 -6.91
CA TRP A 28 -5.47 -18.83 -5.78
C TRP A 28 -4.45 -17.68 -5.73
N GLN A 29 -3.19 -17.94 -6.07
CA GLN A 29 -2.12 -16.93 -6.02
C GLN A 29 -2.33 -15.84 -7.08
N TYR A 30 -2.83 -16.23 -8.26
CA TYR A 30 -3.17 -15.28 -9.32
C TYR A 30 -4.43 -14.48 -8.97
N GLU A 31 -5.45 -15.14 -8.42
CA GLU A 31 -6.65 -14.46 -7.92
C GLU A 31 -6.29 -13.40 -6.87
N LEU A 32 -5.40 -13.74 -5.92
CA LEU A 32 -4.92 -12.78 -4.92
C LEU A 32 -4.16 -11.62 -5.58
N GLY A 33 -3.34 -11.88 -6.59
CA GLY A 33 -2.69 -10.84 -7.40
C GLY A 33 -3.68 -9.87 -8.05
N VAL A 34 -4.76 -10.37 -8.65
CA VAL A 34 -5.81 -9.53 -9.25
C VAL A 34 -6.51 -8.66 -8.20
N GLN A 35 -6.77 -9.20 -7.02
CA GLN A 35 -7.39 -8.42 -5.93
C GLN A 35 -6.44 -7.35 -5.36
N ILE A 36 -5.14 -7.64 -5.27
CA ILE A 36 -4.13 -6.63 -4.91
C ILE A 36 -4.16 -5.48 -5.92
N VAL A 37 -4.21 -5.80 -7.23
CA VAL A 37 -4.32 -4.80 -8.30
C VAL A 37 -5.58 -3.95 -8.11
N ASP A 38 -6.73 -4.56 -7.88
CA ASP A 38 -8.02 -3.86 -7.71
C ASP A 38 -8.01 -2.89 -6.52
N ILE A 39 -7.50 -3.32 -5.36
CA ILE A 39 -7.35 -2.47 -4.19
C ILE A 39 -6.37 -1.32 -4.46
N CYS A 40 -5.22 -1.60 -5.06
CA CYS A 40 -4.25 -0.56 -5.38
C CYS A 40 -4.83 0.47 -6.36
N VAL A 41 -5.60 0.05 -7.37
CA VAL A 41 -6.24 0.96 -8.32
C VAL A 41 -7.33 1.80 -7.64
N SER A 42 -8.20 1.17 -6.85
CA SER A 42 -9.33 1.85 -6.20
C SER A 42 -8.89 2.82 -5.09
N THR A 43 -7.75 2.59 -4.45
CA THR A 43 -7.21 3.45 -3.39
C THR A 43 -6.25 4.53 -3.89
N ARG A 44 -5.81 4.45 -5.15
CA ARG A 44 -4.76 5.31 -5.73
C ARG A 44 -5.05 6.80 -5.61
N GLU A 45 -6.27 7.23 -5.91
CA GLU A 45 -6.67 8.65 -5.81
C GLU A 45 -6.56 9.19 -4.39
N ARG A 46 -6.63 8.31 -3.39
CA ARG A 46 -6.55 8.67 -1.97
C ARG A 46 -5.12 8.65 -1.45
N ASN A 47 -4.28 7.69 -1.86
CA ASN A 47 -2.97 7.42 -1.25
C ASN A 47 -1.77 7.57 -2.21
N GLY A 48 -1.99 8.03 -3.44
CA GLY A 48 -0.94 8.23 -4.43
C GLY A 48 -0.34 6.92 -4.98
N GLY A 49 -0.93 5.76 -4.67
CA GLY A 49 -0.47 4.45 -5.13
C GLY A 49 0.52 3.76 -4.18
N ILE A 50 0.61 4.20 -2.91
CA ILE A 50 1.34 3.54 -1.84
C ILE A 50 0.37 3.12 -0.74
N ILE A 51 0.45 1.87 -0.29
CA ILE A 51 -0.39 1.33 0.78
C ILE A 51 0.43 0.51 1.77
N GLU A 52 0.15 0.63 3.06
CA GLU A 52 0.82 -0.19 4.09
C GLU A 52 0.41 -1.66 3.96
N MET A 53 1.34 -2.58 4.20
CA MET A 53 1.11 -4.02 4.04
C MET A 53 -0.05 -4.52 4.92
N GLY A 54 -0.13 -4.06 6.17
CA GLY A 54 -1.22 -4.40 7.08
C GLY A 54 -2.56 -3.91 6.57
N GLU A 55 -2.65 -2.66 6.12
CA GLU A 55 -3.88 -2.11 5.52
C GLU A 55 -4.30 -2.89 4.26
N LEU A 56 -3.35 -3.24 3.38
CA LEU A 56 -3.65 -4.07 2.21
C LEU A 56 -4.20 -5.45 2.62
N ILE A 57 -3.58 -6.11 3.60
CA ILE A 57 -4.06 -7.40 4.12
C ILE A 57 -5.46 -7.26 4.73
N ARG A 58 -5.72 -6.19 5.47
CA ARG A 58 -7.04 -5.90 6.05
C ARG A 58 -8.11 -5.75 4.96
N LEU A 59 -7.82 -4.96 3.92
CA LEU A 59 -8.72 -4.76 2.79
C LEU A 59 -8.96 -6.06 1.99
N LEU A 60 -7.91 -6.85 1.76
CA LEU A 60 -8.02 -8.15 1.10
C LEU A 60 -8.85 -9.14 1.94
N SER A 61 -8.63 -9.17 3.25
CA SER A 61 -9.37 -10.04 4.18
C SER A 61 -10.85 -9.67 4.21
N LYS A 62 -11.16 -8.36 4.22
CA LYS A 62 -12.52 -7.83 4.09
C LYS A 62 -13.15 -8.21 2.74
N LEU A 63 -12.42 -8.08 1.64
CA LEU A 63 -12.90 -8.43 0.30
C LEU A 63 -13.24 -9.93 0.19
N ARG A 64 -12.45 -10.79 0.84
CA ARG A 64 -12.67 -12.26 0.84
C ARG A 64 -13.60 -12.75 1.95
N GLY A 65 -14.02 -11.90 2.88
CA GLY A 65 -14.83 -12.31 4.03
C GLY A 65 -14.10 -13.27 4.97
N VAL A 66 -12.77 -13.18 5.06
CA VAL A 66 -11.94 -14.04 5.90
C VAL A 66 -11.50 -13.27 7.15
N ALA A 67 -11.58 -13.90 8.32
CA ALA A 67 -11.11 -13.31 9.57
C ALA A 67 -9.58 -13.36 9.69
N GLU A 68 -8.99 -12.31 10.24
CA GLU A 68 -7.56 -12.28 10.58
C GLU A 68 -7.22 -13.40 11.57
N GLY A 69 -6.16 -14.16 11.30
CA GLY A 69 -5.74 -15.31 12.12
C GLY A 69 -6.62 -16.56 11.99
N GLY A 70 -7.66 -16.54 11.15
CA GLY A 70 -8.49 -17.71 10.85
C GLY A 70 -7.90 -18.64 9.79
N GLU A 71 -8.57 -19.77 9.56
CA GLU A 71 -8.26 -20.66 8.44
C GLU A 71 -8.49 -19.92 7.11
N GLY A 72 -7.47 -19.90 6.25
CA GLY A 72 -7.50 -19.14 5.00
C GLY A 72 -7.11 -17.67 5.11
N SER A 73 -6.64 -17.22 6.28
CA SER A 73 -6.12 -15.85 6.46
C SER A 73 -4.96 -15.56 5.50
N ILE A 74 -4.91 -14.30 5.06
CA ILE A 74 -3.94 -13.82 4.08
C ILE A 74 -2.70 -13.37 4.83
N THR A 75 -1.55 -13.92 4.48
CA THR A 75 -0.27 -13.58 5.11
C THR A 75 0.52 -12.55 4.31
N GLU A 76 1.51 -11.89 4.93
CA GLU A 76 2.44 -11.03 4.20
C GLU A 76 3.18 -11.82 3.10
N GLU A 77 3.55 -13.07 3.38
CA GLU A 77 4.22 -13.94 2.42
C GLU A 77 3.35 -14.21 1.18
N ASP A 78 2.03 -14.33 1.35
CA ASP A 78 1.10 -14.51 0.24
C ASP A 78 0.97 -13.25 -0.61
N VAL A 79 0.96 -12.07 0.00
CA VAL A 79 0.98 -10.79 -0.72
C VAL A 79 2.30 -10.64 -1.49
N VAL A 80 3.45 -10.87 -0.83
CA VAL A 80 4.78 -10.79 -1.45
C VAL A 80 4.89 -11.76 -2.62
N ARG A 81 4.42 -13.01 -2.47
CA ARG A 81 4.44 -14.00 -3.55
C ARG A 81 3.53 -13.58 -4.70
N SER A 82 2.37 -12.99 -4.42
CA SER A 82 1.44 -12.50 -5.45
C SER A 82 2.02 -11.32 -6.23
N ILE A 83 2.62 -10.36 -5.54
CA ILE A 83 3.26 -9.21 -6.21
C ILE A 83 4.39 -9.67 -7.14
N LYS A 84 5.16 -10.69 -6.74
CA LYS A 84 6.19 -11.27 -7.61
C LYS A 84 5.63 -11.87 -8.89
N THR A 85 4.41 -12.40 -8.90
CA THR A 85 3.78 -12.90 -10.13
C THR A 85 3.33 -11.78 -11.06
N LEU A 86 3.15 -10.56 -10.55
CA LEU A 86 2.81 -9.37 -11.34
C LEU A 86 4.03 -8.74 -12.03
N ALA A 87 5.27 -9.09 -11.63
CA ALA A 87 6.49 -8.48 -12.16
C ALA A 87 6.61 -8.49 -13.69
N PRO A 88 6.23 -9.57 -14.42
CA PRO A 88 6.27 -9.59 -15.90
C PRO A 88 5.36 -8.57 -16.57
N LEU A 89 4.36 -8.02 -15.87
CA LEU A 89 3.45 -7.00 -16.43
C LEU A 89 4.11 -5.63 -16.53
N GLY A 90 5.24 -5.40 -15.85
CA GLY A 90 5.97 -4.12 -15.89
C GLY A 90 5.19 -2.94 -15.30
N SER A 91 4.15 -3.20 -14.49
CA SER A 91 3.22 -2.19 -13.97
C SER A 91 3.66 -1.53 -12.66
N GLY A 92 4.87 -1.83 -12.16
CA GLY A 92 5.47 -1.14 -11.01
C GLY A 92 5.00 -1.60 -9.63
N TYR A 93 4.40 -2.80 -9.53
CA TYR A 93 4.07 -3.40 -8.23
C TYR A 93 5.33 -3.87 -7.52
N GLU A 94 5.58 -3.29 -6.34
CA GLU A 94 6.77 -3.60 -5.56
C GLU A 94 6.49 -3.50 -4.07
N VAL A 95 7.15 -4.36 -3.29
CA VAL A 95 7.17 -4.24 -1.84
C VAL A 95 8.39 -3.41 -1.46
N VAL A 96 8.15 -2.25 -0.87
CA VAL A 96 9.21 -1.37 -0.35
C VAL A 96 9.20 -1.41 1.16
N GLN A 97 10.38 -1.31 1.78
CA GLN A 97 10.51 -1.25 3.23
C GLN A 97 10.96 0.16 3.63
N LEU A 98 10.21 0.79 4.53
CA LEU A 98 10.57 2.07 5.13
C LEU A 98 11.65 1.88 6.19
N GLU A 99 12.38 2.94 6.53
CA GLU A 99 13.40 2.92 7.60
C GLU A 99 12.83 2.53 8.97
N SER A 100 11.55 2.80 9.20
CA SER A 100 10.80 2.36 10.38
C SER A 100 10.63 0.84 10.48
N GLY A 101 11.01 0.09 9.45
CA GLY A 101 10.86 -1.37 9.33
C GLY A 101 9.52 -1.80 8.72
N LYS A 102 8.57 -0.88 8.54
CA LYS A 102 7.25 -1.16 7.96
C LYS A 102 7.34 -1.43 6.46
N LYS A 103 6.61 -2.45 6.00
CA LYS A 103 6.50 -2.80 4.58
C LYS A 103 5.31 -2.08 3.95
N MET A 104 5.54 -1.55 2.77
CA MET A 104 4.53 -0.89 1.94
C MET A 104 4.48 -1.57 0.58
N VAL A 105 3.33 -1.51 -0.06
CA VAL A 105 3.15 -1.90 -1.46
C VAL A 105 3.01 -0.65 -2.30
N ARG A 106 3.90 -0.50 -3.27
CA ARG A 106 3.83 0.52 -4.32
C ARG A 106 3.17 -0.09 -5.55
N SER A 107 2.31 0.68 -6.21
CA SER A 107 1.55 0.27 -7.41
C SER A 107 1.74 1.21 -8.61
N VAL A 108 2.63 2.19 -8.48
CA VAL A 108 2.97 3.16 -9.52
C VAL A 108 4.47 3.11 -9.79
N VAL A 109 4.85 3.23 -11.06
CA VAL A 109 6.25 3.14 -11.53
C VAL A 109 7.11 4.35 -11.10
N LYS A 110 6.53 5.32 -10.39
CA LYS A 110 7.28 6.48 -9.90
C LYS A 110 8.25 6.05 -8.80
N GLU A 111 9.51 6.44 -8.94
CA GLU A 111 10.51 6.26 -7.90
C GLU A 111 10.14 7.10 -6.67
N LEU A 112 10.14 6.44 -5.51
CA LEU A 112 10.14 7.13 -4.23
C LEU A 112 11.60 7.52 -3.98
N ASP A 113 11.90 8.81 -4.04
CA ASP A 113 13.26 9.25 -3.75
C ASP A 113 13.57 9.11 -2.24
N ASN A 114 14.84 9.19 -1.86
CA ASN A 114 15.27 9.00 -0.48
C ASN A 114 14.65 10.04 0.48
N ASP A 115 14.42 11.26 -0.01
CA ASP A 115 13.84 12.32 0.82
C ASP A 115 12.36 12.03 1.09
N GLN A 116 11.64 11.57 0.08
CA GLN A 116 10.25 11.16 0.23
C GLN A 116 10.12 9.93 1.13
N ALA A 117 11.01 8.95 1.00
CA ALA A 117 11.04 7.80 1.89
C ALA A 117 11.28 8.21 3.35
N ALA A 118 12.21 9.14 3.59
CA ALA A 118 12.47 9.69 4.92
C ALA A 118 11.25 10.45 5.47
N ALA A 119 10.62 11.28 4.65
CA ALA A 119 9.41 12.03 5.03
C ALA A 119 8.24 11.10 5.36
N LEU A 120 8.02 10.03 4.58
CA LEU A 120 7.02 8.99 4.88
C LEU A 120 7.30 8.30 6.22
N GLY A 121 8.58 7.98 6.50
CA GLY A 121 8.99 7.38 7.77
C GLY A 121 8.70 8.28 8.97
N ILE A 122 8.95 9.58 8.85
CA ILE A 122 8.68 10.57 9.91
C ILE A 122 7.18 10.76 10.09
N ALA A 123 6.43 10.93 9.00
CA ALA A 123 4.97 11.05 9.06
C ALA A 123 4.33 9.84 9.76
N GLN A 124 4.85 8.64 9.52
CA GLN A 124 4.41 7.43 10.22
C GLN A 124 4.65 7.50 11.74
N MET A 125 5.83 7.97 12.16
CA MET A 125 6.14 8.13 13.60
C MET A 125 5.24 9.18 14.27
N LEU A 126 4.84 10.22 13.54
CA LEU A 126 4.00 11.32 14.01
C LEU A 126 2.49 11.03 13.90
N GLY A 127 2.09 9.82 13.51
CA GLY A 127 0.68 9.41 13.46
C GLY A 127 -0.05 9.74 12.17
N GLY A 128 0.69 10.06 11.10
CA GLY A 128 0.13 10.19 9.75
C GLY A 128 0.20 11.58 9.14
N PHE A 129 0.74 12.57 9.84
CA PHE A 129 0.96 13.91 9.31
C PHE A 129 2.38 14.39 9.56
N ILE A 130 2.82 15.38 8.79
CA ILE A 130 4.14 15.97 8.88
C ILE A 130 4.11 17.43 8.45
N ASP A 131 4.92 18.27 9.08
CA ASP A 131 5.12 19.66 8.70
C ASP A 131 6.61 19.94 8.37
N VAL A 132 6.90 21.17 7.92
CA VAL A 132 8.26 21.58 7.59
C VAL A 132 9.19 21.51 8.80
N SER A 133 8.71 21.93 9.97
CA SER A 133 9.50 21.97 11.21
C SER A 133 9.91 20.57 11.65
N ALA A 134 9.01 19.59 11.56
CA ALA A 134 9.27 18.19 11.87
C ALA A 134 10.40 17.60 11.03
N LEU A 135 10.47 17.95 9.73
CA LEU A 135 11.55 17.53 8.84
C LEU A 135 12.87 18.22 9.19
N VAL A 136 12.84 19.51 9.49
CA VAL A 136 14.03 20.28 9.91
C VAL A 136 14.59 19.71 11.21
N ASP A 137 13.74 19.47 12.21
CA ASP A 137 14.15 18.99 13.54
C ASP A 137 14.62 17.53 13.52
N SER A 138 13.95 16.66 12.74
CA SER A 138 14.26 15.22 12.71
C SER A 138 15.44 14.88 11.80
N GLN A 139 15.62 15.60 10.69
CA GLN A 139 16.63 15.26 9.66
C GLN A 139 17.72 16.32 9.49
N GLY A 140 17.63 17.45 10.18
CA GLY A 140 18.56 18.57 10.01
C GLY A 140 18.52 19.20 8.62
N TRP A 141 17.39 19.07 7.91
CA TRP A 141 17.23 19.63 6.58
C TRP A 141 17.09 21.14 6.62
N THR A 142 17.41 21.81 5.50
CA THR A 142 17.07 23.22 5.35
C THR A 142 15.55 23.35 5.17
N PRO A 143 14.94 24.46 5.63
CA PRO A 143 13.51 24.72 5.44
C PRO A 143 13.09 24.63 3.96
N GLU A 144 13.92 25.10 3.03
CA GLU A 144 13.65 25.06 1.59
C GLU A 144 13.61 23.63 1.05
N ARG A 145 14.51 22.76 1.53
CA ARG A 145 14.52 21.34 1.15
C ARG A 145 13.28 20.64 1.68
N ALA A 146 12.96 20.82 2.96
CA ALA A 146 11.76 20.25 3.58
C ALA A 146 10.49 20.68 2.84
N LYS A 147 10.36 21.98 2.53
CA LYS A 147 9.24 22.51 1.75
C LYS A 147 9.15 21.88 0.35
N THR A 148 10.28 21.79 -0.36
CA THR A 148 10.32 21.20 -1.71
C THR A 148 9.89 19.74 -1.72
N VAL A 149 10.31 18.96 -0.71
CA VAL A 149 9.93 17.54 -0.58
C VAL A 149 8.43 17.40 -0.34
N LEU A 150 7.86 18.21 0.56
CA LEU A 150 6.43 18.19 0.86
C LEU A 150 5.58 18.67 -0.33
N GLU A 151 6.01 19.71 -1.05
CA GLU A 151 5.37 20.18 -2.28
C GLU A 151 5.39 19.11 -3.38
N ASN A 152 6.50 18.38 -3.53
CA ASN A 152 6.59 17.26 -4.47
C ASN A 152 5.65 16.11 -4.05
N MET A 153 5.64 15.72 -2.78
CA MET A 153 4.73 14.70 -2.27
C MET A 153 3.27 15.06 -2.51
N LEU A 154 2.91 16.35 -2.38
CA LEU A 154 1.56 16.85 -2.63
C LEU A 154 1.20 16.88 -4.11
N ILE A 155 1.96 17.62 -4.92
CA ILE A 155 1.57 17.99 -6.29
C ILE A 155 2.02 16.95 -7.31
N ARG A 156 3.27 16.49 -7.19
CA ARG A 156 3.87 15.57 -8.18
C ARG A 156 3.38 14.15 -7.96
N ASP A 157 3.30 13.73 -6.70
CA ASP A 157 3.13 12.32 -6.36
C ASP A 157 1.76 11.99 -5.77
N GLY A 158 1.03 12.98 -5.24
CA GLY A 158 -0.29 12.76 -4.63
C GLY A 158 -0.23 11.86 -3.39
N LEU A 159 0.91 11.84 -2.71
CA LEU A 159 1.18 11.02 -1.52
C LEU A 159 0.64 11.66 -0.24
N CYS A 160 0.39 12.96 -0.25
CA CYS A 160 -0.13 13.68 0.89
C CYS A 160 -1.21 14.69 0.51
N TRP A 161 -1.99 15.08 1.52
CA TRP A 161 -3.01 16.12 1.47
C TRP A 161 -2.52 17.28 2.34
N ILE A 162 -2.90 18.50 1.99
CA ILE A 162 -2.53 19.70 2.76
C ILE A 162 -3.71 20.16 3.63
N ASP A 163 -3.41 20.52 4.88
CA ASP A 163 -4.30 21.20 5.80
C ASP A 163 -3.69 22.52 6.22
N GLU A 164 -4.34 23.64 5.89
CA GLU A 164 -3.87 25.00 6.15
C GLU A 164 -4.56 25.66 7.37
N GLN A 165 -5.30 24.88 8.16
CA GLN A 165 -6.11 25.42 9.25
C GLN A 165 -5.31 25.70 10.53
N GLU A 166 -4.05 25.29 10.63
CA GLU A 166 -3.22 25.48 11.82
C GLU A 166 -2.46 26.82 11.83
N GLU A 167 -2.39 27.47 12.99
CA GLU A 167 -1.64 28.73 13.18
C GLU A 167 -0.12 28.57 12.95
N GLY A 168 0.41 27.35 13.09
CA GLY A 168 1.83 27.02 12.94
C GLY A 168 2.30 26.85 11.49
N GLY A 169 1.39 26.91 10.51
CA GLY A 169 1.67 26.65 9.11
C GLY A 169 0.95 25.39 8.59
N PRO A 170 1.12 25.06 7.30
CA PRO A 170 0.43 23.93 6.69
C PRO A 170 0.97 22.58 7.18
N SER A 171 0.04 21.69 7.52
CA SER A 171 0.30 20.29 7.87
C SER A 171 0.00 19.39 6.68
N TYR A 172 0.88 18.41 6.42
CA TYR A 172 0.77 17.48 5.30
C TYR A 172 0.39 16.10 5.80
N TRP A 173 -0.82 15.67 5.50
CA TRP A 173 -1.36 14.37 5.90
C TRP A 173 -1.01 13.32 4.87
N VAL A 174 -0.44 12.19 5.27
CA VAL A 174 0.03 11.11 4.40
C VAL A 174 -0.90 9.90 4.54
N PRO A 175 -1.86 9.71 3.61
CA PRO A 175 -2.90 8.69 3.77
C PRO A 175 -2.41 7.25 3.84
N SER A 176 -1.25 6.97 3.26
CA SER A 176 -0.65 5.64 3.27
C SER A 176 -0.11 5.21 4.63
N VAL A 177 0.18 6.15 5.54
CA VAL A 177 0.74 5.87 6.87
C VAL A 177 -0.11 6.42 8.02
N MET A 178 -1.24 7.05 7.72
CA MET A 178 -2.18 7.49 8.74
C MET A 178 -2.93 6.30 9.36
N GLN A 179 -3.29 6.44 10.63
CA GLN A 179 -4.21 5.50 11.26
C GLN A 179 -5.64 6.00 11.06
N TRP A 180 -6.41 5.28 10.24
CA TRP A 180 -7.84 5.54 10.09
C TRP A 180 -8.57 5.03 11.34
N GLN A 181 -9.33 5.90 12.00
CA GLN A 181 -10.33 5.45 12.98
C GLN A 181 -11.56 5.02 12.16
N ASP A 182 -11.84 3.71 12.15
CA ASP A 182 -13.06 3.13 11.57
C ASP A 182 -14.30 3.46 12.43
#